data_AF-A0A2L0GHK5-F1
#
_entry.id   AF-A0A2L0GHK5-F1
#
_cell.length_a   1.000
_cell.length_b   1.000
_cell.length_c   1.000
_cell.angle_alpha   90.00
_cell.angle_beta   90.00
_cell.angle_gamma   90.00
#
_symmetry.space_group_name_H-M   'P 1'
#
loop_
_entity.id
_entity.type
_entity.pdbx_description
1 polymer ?
#
loop_
_entity_poly.entity_id
_entity_poly.type
_entity_poly.pdbx_seq_one_letter_code
_entity_poly.pdbx_strand_id
1 'polypeptide(L)'
;MLSAALAATAPLVPVPQDAGMATVVPIVWSLAAQDSSPPEGAPLPQADAPDEEVTEILVEGAYGPPKGDPVEQFNAESYRLTQAVDSALVEPVAYAYRDGLPEPIRDGLGNVVRNLGEPSNALNFLLQGKVGKAFETLGRLAVNSTLGLGGLFDVAGKSRMNLPYRRNGFANTLGYYGVGPGAYLYLPVTGATSVRDLAGSTLDQALLPFVVGKPFNRPAYAATYFVVNGLDQRLEFDEELAAIEASDDPYGLRRDTYLERRRREIAALKGEVLPEDEDEDSALEELEALKKAAAAAAAPADGATMELPANPEALLITRPR
;
A
#
# COMPACT_ATOMS: atom_id res chain seq x y z
N MET A 1 -46.16 38.54 -14.41
CA MET A 1 -47.32 37.71 -14.83
C MET A 1 -46.85 36.76 -15.92
N LEU A 2 -47.15 35.45 -15.77
CA LEU A 2 -47.32 34.33 -16.73
C LEU A 2 -46.50 34.32 -18.05
N SER A 3 -45.99 33.20 -18.58
CA SER A 3 -46.49 31.81 -18.56
C SER A 3 -45.51 30.82 -19.23
N ALA A 4 -45.57 29.55 -18.79
CA ALA A 4 -45.60 28.26 -19.53
C ALA A 4 -44.52 27.95 -20.62
N ALA A 5 -44.03 26.73 -20.89
CA ALA A 5 -44.26 25.32 -20.56
C ALA A 5 -42.93 24.58 -20.94
N LEU A 6 -42.59 23.34 -20.56
CA LEU A 6 -43.27 22.09 -20.91
C LEU A 6 -42.56 20.95 -20.13
N ALA A 7 -43.35 20.14 -19.44
CA ALA A 7 -42.94 18.89 -18.83
C ALA A 7 -42.98 17.76 -19.86
N ALA A 8 -41.98 16.88 -19.86
CA ALA A 8 -42.02 15.59 -20.53
C ALA A 8 -41.90 14.50 -19.47
N THR A 9 -43.06 13.96 -19.09
CA THR A 9 -43.26 12.78 -18.25
C THR A 9 -42.94 11.53 -19.06
N ALA A 10 -41.92 10.77 -18.64
CA ALA A 10 -41.70 9.41 -19.13
C ALA A 10 -42.69 8.45 -18.44
N PRO A 11 -43.27 7.46 -19.14
CA PRO A 11 -44.22 6.52 -18.55
C PRO A 11 -43.51 5.51 -17.62
N LEU A 12 -44.12 5.29 -16.46
CA LEU A 12 -43.76 4.25 -15.50
C LEU A 12 -43.99 2.86 -16.12
N VAL A 13 -42.92 2.09 -16.27
CA VAL A 13 -43.01 0.64 -16.54
C VAL A 13 -43.38 -0.05 -15.22
N PRO A 14 -44.49 -0.82 -15.14
CA PRO A 14 -44.79 -1.59 -13.94
C PRO A 14 -43.79 -2.74 -13.81
N VAL A 15 -43.02 -2.73 -12.73
CA VAL A 15 -42.18 -3.87 -12.30
C VAL A 15 -43.12 -4.98 -11.84
N PRO A 16 -42.95 -6.23 -12.31
CA PRO A 16 -43.76 -7.36 -11.86
C PRO A 16 -43.56 -7.59 -10.36
N GLN A 17 -44.67 -7.52 -9.62
CA GLN A 17 -44.78 -7.92 -8.22
C GLN A 17 -44.99 -9.44 -8.16
N ASP A 18 -43.91 -10.22 -8.24
CA ASP A 18 -43.74 -11.50 -7.55
C ASP A 18 -42.47 -12.20 -8.07
N ALA A 19 -41.41 -12.13 -7.27
CA ALA A 19 -40.35 -13.12 -7.25
C ALA A 19 -39.81 -13.14 -5.82
N GLY A 20 -39.89 -14.30 -5.18
CA GLY A 20 -39.88 -14.48 -3.73
C GLY A 20 -38.77 -13.76 -2.97
N MET A 21 -39.12 -13.33 -1.76
CA MET A 21 -38.13 -12.92 -0.76
C MET A 21 -37.03 -13.98 -0.69
N ALA A 22 -35.81 -13.61 -1.12
CA ALA A 22 -34.64 -14.38 -0.77
C ALA A 22 -34.48 -14.28 0.75
N THR A 23 -34.92 -15.33 1.44
CA THR A 23 -34.75 -15.50 2.87
C THR A 23 -33.26 -15.41 3.15
N VAL A 24 -32.82 -14.32 3.77
CA VAL A 24 -31.46 -14.22 4.32
C VAL A 24 -31.39 -15.26 5.42
N VAL A 25 -30.77 -16.41 5.13
CA VAL A 25 -30.48 -17.43 6.13
C VAL A 25 -29.38 -16.84 7.03
N PRO A 26 -29.62 -16.65 8.34
CA PRO A 26 -28.54 -16.26 9.23
C PRO A 26 -27.53 -17.42 9.29
N ILE A 27 -26.25 -17.12 9.10
CA ILE A 27 -25.17 -18.05 9.43
C ILE A 27 -25.18 -18.21 10.96
N VAL A 28 -25.84 -19.25 11.44
CA VAL A 28 -25.79 -19.66 12.85
C VAL A 28 -24.55 -20.54 13.00
N TRP A 29 -23.52 -20.02 13.66
CA TRP A 29 -22.41 -20.83 14.14
C TRP A 29 -22.93 -21.74 15.26
N SER A 30 -23.29 -22.98 14.93
CA SER A 30 -23.64 -23.99 15.92
C SER A 30 -22.36 -24.70 16.37
N LEU A 31 -21.92 -24.39 17.59
CA LEU A 31 -21.00 -25.25 18.36
C LEU A 31 -21.83 -26.41 18.94
N ALA A 32 -22.28 -27.33 18.09
CA ALA A 32 -22.75 -28.62 18.54
C ALA A 32 -21.59 -29.60 18.37
N ALA A 33 -21.05 -30.06 19.50
CA ALA A 33 -20.15 -31.20 19.53
C ALA A 33 -20.84 -32.36 18.81
N GLN A 34 -20.25 -32.84 17.71
CA GLN A 34 -20.64 -34.12 17.14
C GLN A 34 -20.20 -35.20 18.12
N ASP A 35 -21.15 -35.73 18.87
CA ASP A 35 -21.01 -37.00 19.57
C ASP A 35 -20.82 -38.11 18.52
N SER A 36 -19.56 -38.39 18.19
CA SER A 36 -19.18 -39.60 17.47
C SER A 36 -18.89 -40.68 18.50
N SER A 37 -19.92 -41.38 18.97
CA SER A 37 -19.72 -42.66 19.65
C SER A 37 -19.17 -43.68 18.63
N PRO A 38 -18.08 -44.41 18.92
CA PRO A 38 -17.58 -45.45 18.02
C PRO A 38 -18.54 -46.65 17.99
N PRO A 39 -18.65 -47.39 16.87
CA PRO A 39 -19.43 -48.63 16.84
C PRO A 39 -18.76 -49.69 17.71
N GLU A 40 -19.56 -50.26 18.62
CA GLU A 40 -19.18 -51.38 19.47
C GLU A 40 -19.18 -52.68 18.66
N GLY A 41 -18.04 -53.37 18.62
CA GLY A 41 -17.91 -54.73 18.09
C GLY A 41 -16.99 -54.89 16.87
N ALA A 42 -15.67 -54.97 17.12
CA ALA A 42 -14.74 -55.69 16.25
C ALA A 42 -13.67 -56.39 17.11
N PRO A 43 -13.21 -57.61 16.75
CA PRO A 43 -12.39 -58.43 17.64
C PRO A 43 -10.97 -57.89 17.78
N LEU A 44 -10.44 -57.89 19.00
CA LEU A 44 -9.06 -57.49 19.31
C LEU A 44 -8.06 -58.48 18.67
N PRO A 45 -7.10 -58.03 17.84
CA PRO A 45 -5.93 -58.83 17.50
C PRO A 45 -4.98 -58.88 18.70
N GLN A 46 -4.43 -60.06 18.95
CA GLN A 46 -3.52 -60.36 20.06
C GLN A 46 -2.21 -59.56 19.96
N ALA A 47 -1.67 -59.25 21.14
CA ALA A 47 -0.43 -58.52 21.34
C ALA A 47 0.79 -59.31 20.84
N ASP A 48 1.49 -58.74 19.87
CA ASP A 48 2.92 -58.92 19.68
C ASP A 48 3.54 -57.52 19.65
N ALA A 49 4.34 -57.22 20.67
CA ALA A 49 5.19 -56.03 20.68
C ALA A 49 6.35 -56.25 19.69
N PRO A 50 6.70 -55.22 18.89
CA PRO A 50 7.98 -54.58 19.16
C PRO A 50 8.01 -53.05 18.94
N ASP A 51 8.85 -52.42 19.75
CA ASP A 51 9.52 -51.12 19.60
C ASP A 51 8.67 -49.90 19.18
N GLU A 52 8.24 -49.13 20.19
CA GLU A 52 7.74 -47.77 20.00
C GLU A 52 8.84 -46.84 19.50
N GLU A 53 8.96 -46.70 18.17
CA GLU A 53 9.37 -45.43 17.60
C GLU A 53 8.22 -44.45 17.84
N VAL A 54 8.40 -43.58 18.84
CA VAL A 54 7.55 -42.39 19.05
C VAL A 54 7.65 -41.55 17.77
N THR A 55 6.71 -41.76 16.85
CA THR A 55 6.49 -40.83 15.76
C THR A 55 5.80 -39.62 16.39
N GLU A 56 6.61 -38.75 16.99
CA GLU A 56 6.20 -37.39 17.32
C GLU A 56 5.74 -36.77 16.00
N ILE A 57 4.42 -36.64 15.84
CA ILE A 57 3.84 -35.87 14.75
C ILE A 57 4.13 -34.42 15.11
N LEU A 58 5.34 -33.98 14.78
CA LEU A 58 5.76 -32.60 14.83
C LEU A 58 4.96 -31.87 13.75
N VAL A 59 3.80 -31.34 14.13
CA VAL A 59 3.11 -30.33 13.33
C VAL A 59 3.94 -29.06 13.48
N GLU A 60 5.01 -28.97 12.68
CA GLU A 60 5.66 -27.70 12.37
C GLU A 60 4.65 -26.87 11.58
N GLY A 61 3.77 -26.19 12.31
CA GLY A 61 3.08 -25.04 11.76
C GLY A 61 4.13 -23.98 11.48
N ALA A 62 4.74 -24.03 10.30
CA ALA A 62 5.56 -22.94 9.80
C ALA A 62 4.69 -21.68 9.81
N TYR A 63 4.91 -20.83 10.81
CA TYR A 63 4.23 -19.55 10.91
C TYR A 63 4.92 -18.60 9.93
N GLY A 64 4.46 -18.63 8.68
CA GLY A 64 5.02 -17.84 7.58
C GLY A 64 4.07 -17.85 6.38
N PRO A 65 4.19 -16.87 5.48
CA PRO A 65 3.52 -16.97 4.18
C PRO A 65 3.91 -18.29 3.51
N PRO A 66 2.98 -18.95 2.78
CA PRO A 66 3.29 -20.17 2.04
C PRO A 66 4.51 -19.96 1.13
N LYS A 67 5.27 -21.03 0.86
CA LYS A 67 6.33 -20.99 -0.15
C LYS A 67 5.69 -20.70 -1.51
N GLY A 68 5.67 -19.43 -1.91
CA GLY A 68 5.03 -18.93 -3.12
C GLY A 68 3.74 -18.15 -2.87
N ASP A 69 3.18 -17.58 -3.94
CA ASP A 69 1.96 -16.81 -3.91
C ASP A 69 0.72 -17.71 -4.14
N PRO A 70 -0.18 -17.89 -3.15
CA PRO A 70 -1.33 -18.78 -3.27
C PRO A 70 -2.32 -18.41 -4.38
N VAL A 71 -2.34 -17.14 -4.77
CA VAL A 71 -3.27 -16.57 -5.74
C VAL A 71 -2.53 -15.82 -6.84
N GLU A 72 -1.36 -16.33 -7.22
CA GLU A 72 -0.46 -15.74 -8.21
C GLU A 72 -1.14 -15.39 -9.53
N GLN A 73 -1.95 -16.30 -10.08
CA GLN A 73 -2.64 -16.06 -11.35
C GLN A 73 -3.55 -14.82 -11.26
N PHE A 74 -4.33 -14.72 -10.19
CA PHE A 74 -5.21 -13.58 -9.96
C PHE A 74 -4.40 -12.29 -9.77
N ASN A 75 -3.33 -12.36 -8.97
CA ASN A 75 -2.49 -11.20 -8.68
C ASN A 75 -1.75 -10.70 -9.92
N ALA A 76 -1.22 -11.60 -10.75
CA ALA A 76 -0.52 -11.27 -11.99
C ALA A 76 -1.47 -10.66 -13.04
N GLU A 77 -2.69 -11.17 -13.16
CA GLU A 77 -3.73 -10.58 -14.02
C GLU A 77 -4.14 -9.19 -13.52
N SER A 78 -4.38 -9.06 -12.22
CA SER A 78 -4.70 -7.79 -11.56
C SER A 78 -3.58 -6.76 -11.72
N TYR A 79 -2.32 -7.20 -11.60
CA TYR A 79 -1.14 -6.39 -11.86
C TYR A 79 -1.14 -5.86 -13.29
N ARG A 80 -1.29 -6.74 -14.30
CA ARG A 80 -1.34 -6.33 -15.72
C ARG A 80 -2.45 -5.34 -16.01
N LEU A 81 -3.65 -5.57 -15.46
CA LEU A 81 -4.77 -4.66 -15.61
C LEU A 81 -4.47 -3.29 -14.97
N THR A 82 -3.88 -3.29 -13.78
CA THR A 82 -3.54 -2.07 -13.06
C THR A 82 -2.47 -1.28 -13.79
N GLN A 83 -1.43 -1.93 -14.32
CA GLN A 83 -0.40 -1.28 -15.14
C GLN A 83 -1.01 -0.66 -16.41
N ALA A 84 -1.92 -1.36 -17.09
CA ALA A 84 -2.61 -0.80 -18.25
C ALA A 84 -3.45 0.45 -17.91
N VAL A 85 -4.12 0.46 -16.75
CA VAL A 85 -4.87 1.63 -16.26
C VAL A 85 -3.92 2.75 -15.83
N ASP A 86 -2.80 2.40 -15.21
CA ASP A 86 -1.79 3.36 -14.76
C ASP A 86 -1.24 4.15 -15.94
N SER A 87 -0.66 3.46 -16.94
CA SER A 87 -0.08 4.10 -18.12
C SER A 87 -1.12 4.85 -18.97
N ALA A 88 -2.37 4.39 -19.00
CA ALA A 88 -3.41 5.03 -19.81
C ALA A 88 -4.05 6.25 -19.15
N LEU A 89 -4.09 6.31 -17.82
CA LEU A 89 -4.88 7.31 -17.09
C LEU A 89 -4.15 7.88 -15.88
N VAL A 90 -3.66 7.05 -14.96
CA VAL A 90 -3.15 7.52 -13.67
C VAL A 90 -1.84 8.27 -13.84
N GLU A 91 -0.89 7.75 -14.61
CA GLU A 91 0.39 8.38 -14.90
C GLU A 91 0.21 9.74 -15.61
N PRO A 92 -0.56 9.87 -16.71
CA PRO A 92 -0.84 11.17 -17.33
C PRO A 92 -1.46 12.18 -16.36
N VAL A 93 -2.38 11.75 -15.50
CA VAL A 93 -3.01 12.62 -14.50
C VAL A 93 -2.02 13.03 -13.41
N ALA A 94 -1.16 12.11 -12.97
CA ALA A 94 -0.10 12.38 -12.01
C ALA A 94 0.90 13.40 -12.55
N TYR A 95 1.31 13.29 -13.81
CA TYR A 95 2.18 14.28 -14.45
C TYR A 95 1.47 15.63 -14.65
N ALA A 96 0.20 15.65 -15.04
CA ALA A 96 -0.58 16.88 -15.10
C ALA A 96 -0.71 17.57 -13.73
N TYR A 97 -0.88 16.79 -12.65
CA TYR A 97 -0.87 17.28 -11.28
C TYR A 97 0.51 17.80 -10.87
N ARG A 98 1.60 17.08 -11.22
CA ARG A 98 2.98 17.48 -10.96
C ARG A 98 3.34 18.81 -11.62
N ASP A 99 2.95 18.96 -12.88
CA ASP A 99 3.35 20.08 -13.73
C ASP A 99 2.38 21.27 -13.62
N GLY A 100 1.12 21.01 -13.25
CA GLY A 100 0.08 22.03 -13.09
C GLY A 100 0.08 22.75 -11.74
N LEU A 101 0.66 22.14 -10.69
CA LEU A 101 0.74 22.73 -9.36
C LEU A 101 2.19 23.01 -8.94
N PRO A 102 2.49 24.22 -8.46
CA PRO A 102 3.77 24.51 -7.83
C PRO A 102 4.10 23.54 -6.69
N GLU A 103 5.36 23.12 -6.62
CA GLU A 103 5.88 22.18 -5.60
C GLU A 103 5.45 22.53 -4.16
N PRO A 104 5.47 23.80 -3.69
CA PRO A 104 5.04 24.12 -2.32
C PRO A 104 3.57 23.79 -2.02
N ILE A 105 2.70 23.85 -3.04
CA ILE A 105 1.29 23.51 -2.88
C ILE A 105 1.13 21.99 -2.80
N ARG A 106 1.81 21.24 -3.69
CA ARG A 106 1.82 19.77 -3.67
C ARG A 106 2.33 19.23 -2.34
N ASP A 107 3.48 19.72 -1.90
CA ASP A 107 4.06 19.37 -0.60
C ASP A 107 3.10 19.67 0.54
N GLY A 108 2.42 20.83 0.48
CA GLY A 108 1.44 21.22 1.48
C GLY A 108 0.25 20.28 1.54
N LEU A 109 -0.28 19.86 0.39
CA LEU A 109 -1.37 18.88 0.31
C LEU A 109 -0.95 17.53 0.93
N GLY A 110 0.23 17.02 0.57
CA GLY A 110 0.80 15.81 1.16
C GLY A 110 1.02 15.93 2.67
N ASN A 111 1.43 17.10 3.16
CA ASN A 111 1.58 17.35 4.60
C ASN A 111 0.24 17.32 5.33
N VAL A 112 -0.82 17.90 4.76
CA VAL A 112 -2.17 17.86 5.33
C VAL A 112 -2.65 16.41 5.42
N VAL A 113 -2.50 15.63 4.35
CA VAL A 113 -2.83 14.19 4.31
C VAL A 113 -2.11 13.44 5.43
N ARG A 114 -0.79 13.62 5.57
CA ARG A 114 0.00 12.99 6.63
C ARG A 114 -0.45 13.43 8.03
N ASN A 115 -0.71 14.73 8.23
CA ASN A 115 -1.16 15.30 9.50
C ASN A 115 -2.52 14.72 9.94
N LEU A 116 -3.44 14.49 9.01
CA LEU A 116 -4.73 13.85 9.28
C LEU A 116 -4.60 12.38 9.73
N GLY A 117 -3.52 11.70 9.32
CA GLY A 117 -3.20 10.33 9.74
C GLY A 117 -2.50 10.21 11.11
N GLU A 118 -1.91 11.29 11.64
CA GLU A 118 -1.15 11.26 12.89
C GLU A 118 -1.94 10.74 14.11
N PRO A 119 -3.25 11.01 14.27
CA PRO A 119 -4.01 10.41 15.35
C PRO A 119 -4.06 8.88 15.31
N SER A 120 -4.21 8.27 14.12
CA SER A 120 -4.15 6.82 13.98
C SER A 120 -2.74 6.29 14.26
N ASN A 121 -1.72 6.99 13.78
CA ASN A 121 -0.32 6.65 14.07
C ASN A 121 -0.06 6.61 15.59
N ALA A 122 -0.49 7.66 16.29
CA ALA A 122 -0.30 7.82 17.73
C ALA A 122 -1.05 6.72 18.51
N LEU A 123 -2.31 6.44 18.14
CA LEU A 123 -3.08 5.34 18.73
C LEU A 123 -2.35 4.01 18.55
N ASN A 124 -1.86 3.71 17.35
CA ASN A 124 -1.16 2.46 17.09
C ASN A 124 0.18 2.38 17.84
N PHE A 125 0.91 3.48 18.02
CA PHE A 125 2.09 3.48 18.88
C PHE A 125 1.73 3.23 20.35
N LEU A 126 0.62 3.79 20.85
CA LEU A 126 0.13 3.48 22.20
C LEU A 126 -0.24 2.01 22.35
N LEU A 127 -0.97 1.46 21.37
CA LEU A 127 -1.33 0.03 21.35
C LEU A 127 -0.08 -0.84 21.40
N GLN A 128 0.99 -0.49 20.68
CA GLN A 128 2.27 -1.20 20.69
C GLN A 128 3.13 -0.94 21.95
N GLY A 129 2.64 -0.18 22.93
CA GLY A 129 3.38 0.19 24.15
C GLY A 129 4.48 1.23 23.95
N LYS A 130 4.57 1.85 22.76
CA LYS A 130 5.60 2.82 22.38
C LYS A 130 5.20 4.25 22.75
N VAL A 131 5.04 4.49 24.05
CA VAL A 131 4.52 5.75 24.61
C VAL A 131 5.31 6.97 24.14
N GLY A 132 6.65 6.91 24.12
CA GLY A 132 7.48 8.02 23.64
C GLY A 132 7.20 8.39 22.18
N LYS A 133 7.13 7.38 21.29
CA LYS A 133 6.79 7.59 19.88
C LYS A 133 5.38 8.15 19.70
N ALA A 134 4.42 7.71 20.52
CA ALA A 134 3.06 8.24 20.50
C ALA A 134 3.03 9.74 20.86
N PHE A 135 3.74 10.16 21.91
CA PHE A 135 3.82 11.57 22.28
C PHE A 135 4.55 12.43 21.25
N GLU A 136 5.63 11.93 20.64
CA GLU A 136 6.29 12.60 19.52
C GLU A 136 5.32 12.83 18.35
N THR A 137 4.51 11.81 18.04
CA THR A 137 3.50 11.85 16.97
C THR A 137 2.39 12.86 17.28
N LEU A 138 1.89 12.89 18.52
CA LEU A 138 0.91 13.89 18.96
C LEU A 138 1.50 15.30 19.01
N GLY A 139 2.76 15.44 19.41
CA GLY A 139 3.48 16.72 19.37
C GLY A 139 3.61 17.24 17.95
N ARG A 140 3.95 16.36 17.00
CA ARG A 140 4.00 16.67 15.58
C ARG A 140 2.64 17.13 15.04
N LEU A 141 1.56 16.41 15.36
CA LEU A 141 0.19 16.81 15.03
C LEU A 141 -0.15 18.19 15.59
N ALA A 142 0.14 18.44 16.87
CA ALA A 142 -0.17 19.71 17.53
C ALA A 142 0.57 20.88 16.89
N VAL A 143 1.88 20.72 16.66
CA VAL A 143 2.73 21.76 16.04
C VAL A 143 2.29 22.03 14.60
N ASN A 144 2.12 21.00 13.78
CA ASN A 144 1.75 21.16 12.38
C ASN A 144 0.33 21.71 12.23
N SER A 145 -0.61 21.32 13.10
CA SER A 145 -1.97 21.85 13.07
C SER A 145 -2.05 23.32 13.51
N THR A 146 -1.21 23.75 14.46
CA THR A 146 -1.24 25.12 14.99
C THR A 146 -0.30 26.07 14.25
N LEU A 147 1.00 25.77 14.23
CA LEU A 147 2.04 26.60 13.61
C LEU A 147 2.18 26.32 12.11
N GLY A 148 1.85 25.10 11.67
CA GLY A 148 1.88 24.70 10.27
C GLY A 148 0.59 24.98 9.49
N LEU A 149 -0.31 25.82 10.02
CA LEU A 149 -1.60 26.18 9.41
C LEU A 149 -2.45 24.95 9.02
N GLY A 150 -2.82 24.12 10.01
CA GLY A 150 -3.64 22.94 9.77
C GLY A 150 -2.90 21.78 9.11
N GLY A 151 -1.56 21.77 9.17
CA GLY A 151 -0.73 20.74 8.58
C GLY A 151 -0.21 21.07 7.18
N LEU A 152 -0.46 22.26 6.65
CA LEU A 152 0.06 22.68 5.34
C LEU A 152 1.60 22.75 5.34
N PHE A 153 2.20 23.19 6.45
CA PHE A 153 3.65 23.23 6.60
C PHE A 153 4.12 22.24 7.65
N ASP A 154 5.11 21.40 7.29
CA ASP A 154 5.78 20.52 8.24
C ASP A 154 6.80 21.28 9.11
N VAL A 155 6.29 22.02 10.08
CA VAL A 155 7.09 22.78 11.05
C VAL A 155 7.75 21.84 12.06
N ALA A 156 7.06 20.77 12.46
CA ALA A 156 7.54 19.81 13.44
C ALA A 156 8.80 19.07 12.97
N GLY A 157 8.83 18.63 11.71
CA GLY A 157 9.98 17.92 11.14
C GLY A 157 11.15 18.85 10.78
N LYS A 158 10.87 20.07 10.28
CA LYS A 158 11.90 21.00 9.79
C LYS A 158 12.48 21.91 10.88
N SER A 159 11.85 21.98 12.04
CA SER A 159 12.33 22.77 13.18
C SER A 159 13.40 22.05 13.99
N ARG A 160 14.00 22.76 14.96
CA ARG A 160 14.94 22.19 15.93
C ARG A 160 14.34 21.11 16.83
N MET A 161 13.01 20.91 16.80
CA MET A 161 12.33 19.86 17.54
C MET A 161 12.58 18.46 16.96
N ASN A 162 12.93 18.37 15.66
CA ASN A 162 13.26 17.12 14.98
C ASN A 162 12.26 15.98 15.23
N LEU A 163 10.98 16.26 14.96
CA LEU A 163 9.90 15.26 15.07
C LEU A 163 9.58 14.70 13.67
N PRO A 164 10.26 13.63 13.22
CA PRO A 164 10.03 13.07 11.89
C PRO A 164 8.66 12.38 11.82
N TYR A 165 8.09 12.39 10.62
CA TYR A 165 6.90 11.58 10.33
C TYR A 165 7.24 10.09 10.46
N ARG A 166 6.36 9.32 11.11
CA ARG A 166 6.49 7.87 11.23
C ARG A 166 5.16 7.22 10.96
N ARG A 167 5.03 6.62 9.78
CA ARG A 167 3.82 5.90 9.39
C ARG A 167 3.57 4.72 10.32
N ASN A 168 2.37 4.64 10.88
CA ASN A 168 1.94 3.51 11.70
C ASN A 168 0.45 3.22 11.45
N GLY A 169 -0.04 2.04 11.83
CA GLY A 169 -1.42 1.66 11.53
C GLY A 169 -1.80 0.33 12.14
N PHE A 170 -3.06 -0.08 12.00
CA PHE A 170 -3.54 -1.33 12.58
C PHE A 170 -2.82 -2.53 11.98
N ALA A 171 -2.46 -2.49 10.70
CA ALA A 171 -1.66 -3.54 10.07
C ALA A 171 -0.31 -3.74 10.77
N ASN A 172 0.34 -2.63 11.17
CA ASN A 172 1.59 -2.65 11.92
C ASN A 172 1.39 -3.23 13.32
N THR A 173 0.32 -2.82 14.00
CA THR A 173 -0.01 -3.30 15.34
C THR A 173 -0.30 -4.80 15.33
N LEU A 174 -1.05 -5.30 14.35
CA LEU A 174 -1.28 -6.73 14.16
C LEU A 174 0.04 -7.48 13.96
N GLY A 175 0.90 -6.99 13.07
CA GLY A 175 2.23 -7.58 12.84
C GLY A 175 3.14 -7.54 14.07
N TYR A 176 3.10 -6.46 14.83
CA TYR A 176 3.84 -6.32 16.09
C TYR A 176 3.45 -7.39 17.11
N TYR A 177 2.16 -7.74 17.18
CA TYR A 177 1.64 -8.82 18.02
C TYR A 177 1.75 -10.22 17.39
N GLY A 178 2.51 -10.36 16.30
CA GLY A 178 2.82 -11.65 15.70
C GLY A 178 1.79 -12.14 14.69
N VAL A 179 0.79 -11.33 14.29
CA VAL A 179 -0.08 -11.71 13.17
C VAL A 179 0.72 -11.66 11.87
N GLY A 180 0.86 -12.82 11.23
CA GLY A 180 1.52 -12.96 9.93
C GLY A 180 0.86 -12.15 8.82
N PRO A 181 1.54 -11.91 7.68
CA PRO A 181 0.96 -11.15 6.56
C PRO A 181 -0.27 -11.83 5.96
N GLY A 182 -0.31 -13.17 6.00
CA GLY A 182 -1.29 -13.96 5.25
C GLY A 182 -0.94 -14.02 3.76
N ALA A 183 -1.93 -14.30 2.92
CA ALA A 183 -1.72 -14.32 1.47
C ALA A 183 -1.38 -12.92 0.94
N TYR A 184 -0.45 -12.87 -0.02
CA TYR A 184 -0.20 -11.68 -0.81
C TYR A 184 -1.35 -11.45 -1.78
N LEU A 185 -1.70 -10.19 -1.98
CA LEU A 185 -2.74 -9.76 -2.90
C LEU A 185 -2.23 -8.56 -3.69
N TYR A 186 -2.44 -8.57 -5.00
CA TYR A 186 -2.30 -7.37 -5.82
C TYR A 186 -3.70 -6.91 -6.22
N LEU A 187 -4.15 -5.78 -5.66
CA LEU A 187 -5.51 -5.27 -5.88
C LEU A 187 -5.48 -3.99 -6.72
N PRO A 188 -6.46 -3.76 -7.61
CA PRO A 188 -6.59 -2.49 -8.29
C PRO A 188 -6.74 -1.35 -7.27
N VAL A 189 -6.18 -0.17 -7.58
CA VAL A 189 -6.15 1.04 -6.71
C VAL A 189 -5.27 0.91 -5.48
N THR A 190 -5.34 -0.19 -4.74
CA THR A 190 -4.54 -0.40 -3.51
C THR A 190 -3.10 -0.84 -3.84
N GLY A 191 -2.91 -1.58 -4.94
CA GLY A 191 -1.63 -2.16 -5.33
C GLY A 191 -1.26 -3.40 -4.51
N ALA A 192 0.04 -3.56 -4.28
CA ALA A 192 0.62 -4.65 -3.49
C ALA A 192 0.14 -4.58 -2.03
N THR A 193 -0.47 -5.65 -1.54
CA THR A 193 -0.97 -5.75 -0.17
C THR A 193 -0.92 -7.19 0.35
N SER A 194 -1.28 -7.37 1.61
CA SER A 194 -1.47 -8.69 2.23
C SER A 194 -2.81 -8.72 2.96
N VAL A 195 -3.33 -9.90 3.30
CA VAL A 195 -4.60 -10.02 4.04
C VAL A 195 -4.58 -9.20 5.33
N ARG A 196 -3.48 -9.25 6.08
CA ARG A 196 -3.30 -8.45 7.30
C ARG A 196 -3.32 -6.95 7.00
N ASP A 197 -2.62 -6.53 5.97
CA ASP A 197 -2.50 -5.12 5.62
C ASP A 197 -3.80 -4.55 5.06
N LEU A 198 -4.57 -5.33 4.30
CA LEU A 198 -5.91 -4.98 3.85
C LEU A 198 -6.89 -4.81 5.04
N ALA A 199 -6.87 -5.75 5.98
CA ALA A 199 -7.69 -5.65 7.19
C ALA A 199 -7.29 -4.42 8.03
N GLY A 200 -5.99 -4.22 8.25
CA GLY A 200 -5.47 -3.09 9.01
C GLY A 200 -5.81 -1.74 8.37
N SER A 201 -5.55 -1.58 7.07
CA SER A 201 -5.86 -0.35 6.34
C SER A 201 -7.38 -0.04 6.34
N THR A 202 -8.22 -1.06 6.26
CA THR A 202 -9.69 -0.90 6.39
C THR A 202 -10.06 -0.37 7.77
N LEU A 203 -9.44 -0.87 8.84
CA LEU A 203 -9.66 -0.37 10.20
C LEU A 203 -9.17 1.08 10.37
N ASP A 204 -7.99 1.39 9.85
CA ASP A 204 -7.42 2.75 9.86
C ASP A 204 -8.39 3.73 9.16
N GLN A 205 -8.90 3.35 7.98
CA GLN A 205 -9.84 4.15 7.20
C GLN A 205 -11.22 4.27 7.87
N ALA A 206 -11.70 3.22 8.54
CA ALA A 206 -12.94 3.25 9.29
C ALA A 206 -12.85 4.18 10.51
N LEU A 207 -11.68 4.26 11.14
CA LEU A 207 -11.44 5.08 12.32
C LEU A 207 -11.30 6.58 12.00
N LEU A 208 -10.69 6.90 10.85
CA LEU A 208 -10.32 8.27 10.47
C LEU A 208 -11.49 9.28 10.53
N PRO A 209 -12.72 8.99 10.02
CA PRO A 209 -13.86 9.88 10.13
C PRO A 209 -14.30 10.18 11.57
N PHE A 210 -14.14 9.22 12.48
CA PHE A 210 -14.51 9.39 13.89
C PHE A 210 -13.48 10.22 14.64
N VAL A 211 -12.20 10.06 14.28
CA VAL A 211 -11.10 10.77 14.94
C VAL A 211 -10.96 12.20 14.45
N VAL A 212 -11.10 12.43 13.14
CA VAL A 212 -10.95 13.77 12.54
C VAL A 212 -12.28 14.55 12.58
N GLY A 213 -13.42 13.88 12.44
CA GLY A 213 -14.73 14.51 12.54
C GLY A 213 -15.13 15.39 11.35
N LYS A 214 -16.10 16.28 11.56
CA LYS A 214 -16.62 17.21 10.54
C LYS A 214 -15.61 18.36 10.30
N PRO A 215 -15.41 18.83 9.05
CA PRO A 215 -16.09 18.42 7.82
C PRO A 215 -15.44 17.23 7.09
N PHE A 216 -14.30 16.73 7.57
CA PHE A 216 -13.46 15.73 6.90
C PHE A 216 -14.09 14.33 6.81
N ASN A 217 -15.11 14.06 7.63
CA ASN A 217 -15.93 12.85 7.54
C ASN A 217 -16.93 12.84 6.36
N ARG A 218 -17.01 13.90 5.55
CA ARG A 218 -17.91 13.92 4.37
C ARG A 218 -17.23 13.22 3.18
N PRO A 219 -18.00 12.49 2.35
CA PRO A 219 -17.45 11.75 1.20
C PRO A 219 -16.60 12.58 0.24
N ALA A 220 -16.93 13.86 0.05
CA ALA A 220 -16.16 14.75 -0.81
C ALA A 220 -14.71 14.95 -0.31
N TYR A 221 -14.51 15.15 1.00
CA TYR A 221 -13.16 15.32 1.56
C TYR A 221 -12.39 14.00 1.58
N ALA A 222 -13.07 12.90 1.85
CA ALA A 222 -12.48 11.57 1.74
C ALA A 222 -11.99 11.30 0.31
N ALA A 223 -12.82 11.58 -0.71
CA ALA A 223 -12.44 11.43 -2.10
C ALA A 223 -11.23 12.31 -2.47
N THR A 224 -11.21 13.58 -2.06
CA THR A 224 -10.06 14.46 -2.27
C THR A 224 -8.80 13.91 -1.58
N TYR A 225 -8.90 13.43 -0.35
CA TYR A 225 -7.79 12.80 0.37
C TYR A 225 -7.22 11.62 -0.42
N PHE A 226 -8.06 10.70 -0.90
CA PHE A 226 -7.61 9.53 -1.66
C PHE A 226 -6.96 9.91 -2.99
N VAL A 227 -7.54 10.87 -3.71
CA VAL A 227 -6.97 11.34 -4.99
C VAL A 227 -5.60 11.97 -4.77
N VAL A 228 -5.49 12.93 -3.84
CA VAL A 228 -4.21 13.61 -3.55
C VAL A 228 -3.17 12.60 -3.09
N ASN A 229 -3.52 11.77 -2.10
CA ASN A 229 -2.60 10.77 -1.57
C ASN A 229 -2.18 9.75 -2.64
N GLY A 230 -3.08 9.33 -3.52
CA GLY A 230 -2.77 8.41 -4.61
C GLY A 230 -1.83 9.01 -5.65
N LEU A 231 -2.06 10.27 -6.04
CA LEU A 231 -1.20 10.99 -6.99
C LEU A 231 0.17 11.28 -6.40
N ASP A 232 0.23 11.75 -5.15
CA ASP A 232 1.50 12.00 -4.44
C ASP A 232 2.30 10.70 -4.31
N GLN A 233 1.66 9.58 -3.92
CA GLN A 233 2.34 8.28 -3.86
C GLN A 233 2.82 7.82 -5.24
N ARG A 234 1.99 7.89 -6.28
CA ARG A 234 2.41 7.47 -7.62
C ARG A 234 3.62 8.25 -8.14
N LEU A 235 3.71 9.55 -7.82
CA LEU A 235 4.86 10.39 -8.15
C LEU A 235 6.10 10.05 -7.30
N GLU A 236 5.91 9.77 -6.01
CA GLU A 236 7.00 9.37 -5.11
C GLU A 236 7.61 8.00 -5.51
N PHE A 237 6.79 7.12 -6.08
CA PHE A 237 7.21 5.79 -6.54
C PHE A 237 7.54 5.72 -8.05
N ASP A 238 7.59 6.84 -8.78
CA ASP A 238 7.76 6.82 -10.24
C ASP A 238 9.06 6.13 -10.68
N GLU A 239 10.19 6.51 -10.08
CA GLU A 239 11.50 5.88 -10.34
C GLU A 239 11.51 4.39 -9.97
N GLU A 240 10.82 4.02 -8.89
CA GLU A 240 10.69 2.63 -8.47
C GLU A 240 9.87 1.81 -9.44
N LEU A 241 8.74 2.33 -9.89
CA LEU A 241 7.87 1.65 -10.83
C LEU A 241 8.58 1.46 -12.18
N ALA A 242 9.30 2.47 -12.66
CA ALA A 242 10.13 2.35 -13.86
C ALA A 242 11.24 1.29 -13.71
N ALA A 243 11.90 1.24 -12.56
CA ALA A 243 12.91 0.21 -12.28
C ALA A 243 12.30 -1.20 -12.24
N ILE A 244 11.13 -1.35 -11.61
CA ILE A 244 10.40 -2.62 -11.55
C ILE A 244 9.94 -3.06 -12.94
N GLU A 245 9.44 -2.15 -13.77
CA GLU A 245 9.01 -2.44 -15.14
C GLU A 245 10.16 -2.87 -16.05
N ALA A 246 11.39 -2.46 -15.73
CA ALA A 246 12.59 -2.83 -16.47
C ALA A 246 13.18 -4.20 -16.07
N SER A 247 12.66 -4.85 -15.01
CA SER A 247 13.13 -6.17 -14.59
C SER A 247 12.59 -7.30 -15.47
N ASP A 248 13.21 -8.48 -15.38
CA ASP A 248 12.78 -9.66 -16.13
C ASP A 248 11.41 -10.20 -15.65
N ASP A 249 11.11 -10.06 -14.35
CA ASP A 249 9.81 -10.35 -13.74
C ASP A 249 9.32 -9.16 -12.91
N PRO A 250 8.64 -8.17 -13.54
CA PRO A 250 8.14 -6.98 -12.84
C PRO A 250 7.12 -7.30 -11.75
N TYR A 251 6.33 -8.35 -11.94
CA TYR A 251 5.33 -8.77 -10.96
C TYR A 251 6.00 -9.38 -9.72
N GLY A 252 6.90 -10.36 -9.94
CA GLY A 252 7.66 -11.01 -8.88
C GLY A 252 8.46 -10.00 -8.06
N LEU A 253 9.23 -9.14 -8.73
CA LEU A 253 10.02 -8.10 -8.07
C LEU A 253 9.15 -7.14 -7.24
N ARG A 254 7.97 -6.76 -7.75
CA ARG A 254 7.01 -5.91 -7.01
C ARG A 254 6.48 -6.60 -5.75
N ARG A 255 6.11 -7.88 -5.85
CA ARG A 255 5.62 -8.69 -4.73
C ARG A 255 6.69 -8.82 -3.66
N ASP A 256 7.88 -9.24 -4.06
CA ASP A 256 8.95 -9.60 -3.14
C ASP A 256 9.47 -8.36 -2.42
N THR A 257 9.69 -7.25 -3.14
CA THR A 257 9.99 -5.92 -2.58
C THR A 257 8.97 -5.51 -1.51
N TYR A 258 7.66 -5.68 -1.77
CA TYR A 258 6.62 -5.30 -0.82
C TYR A 258 6.68 -6.16 0.46
N LEU A 259 6.76 -7.49 0.32
CA LEU A 259 6.80 -8.41 1.46
C LEU A 259 8.04 -8.20 2.32
N GLU A 260 9.19 -8.01 1.67
CA GLU A 260 10.47 -7.73 2.29
C GLU A 260 10.47 -6.41 3.08
N ARG A 261 10.00 -5.31 2.48
CA ARG A 261 9.85 -4.04 3.20
C ARG A 261 8.96 -4.20 4.41
N ARG A 262 7.85 -4.92 4.24
CA ARG A 262 6.88 -5.12 5.31
C ARG A 262 7.44 -5.94 6.45
N ARG A 263 8.24 -6.97 6.16
CA ARG A 263 8.99 -7.75 7.15
C ARG A 263 9.94 -6.84 7.95
N ARG A 264 10.75 -6.03 7.26
CA ARG A 264 11.68 -5.06 7.88
C ARG A 264 10.96 -4.04 8.75
N GLU A 265 9.83 -3.48 8.28
CA GLU A 265 9.03 -2.53 9.06
C GLU A 265 8.51 -3.13 10.38
N ILE A 266 8.00 -4.37 10.35
CA ILE A 266 7.51 -5.04 11.55
C ILE A 266 8.67 -5.40 12.49
N ALA A 267 9.79 -5.91 11.97
CA ALA A 267 10.97 -6.21 12.78
C ALA A 267 11.52 -4.94 13.46
N ALA A 268 11.62 -3.83 12.74
CA ALA A 268 12.02 -2.54 13.29
C ALA A 268 11.06 -2.02 14.38
N LEU A 269 9.76 -2.32 14.27
CA LEU A 269 8.82 -2.04 15.35
C LEU A 269 9.07 -2.93 16.58
N LYS A 270 9.47 -4.18 16.42
CA LYS A 270 9.84 -5.05 17.54
C LYS A 270 11.21 -4.74 18.14
N GLY A 271 12.05 -3.99 17.42
CA GLY A 271 13.45 -3.78 17.77
C GLY A 271 14.31 -5.01 17.46
N GLU A 272 13.82 -5.86 16.56
CA GLU A 272 14.53 -7.02 16.03
C GLU A 272 15.44 -6.55 14.88
N VAL A 273 16.68 -7.04 14.88
CA VAL A 273 17.58 -6.92 13.73
C VAL A 273 17.38 -8.19 12.92
N LEU A 274 16.89 -8.04 11.69
CA LEU A 274 16.82 -9.17 10.78
C LEU A 274 18.25 -9.56 10.37
N PRO A 275 18.57 -10.85 10.29
CA PRO A 275 19.83 -11.27 9.69
C PRO A 275 19.93 -10.72 8.27
N GLU A 276 21.10 -10.20 7.91
CA GLU A 276 21.45 -9.82 6.54
C GLU A 276 21.73 -11.11 5.76
N ASP A 277 20.67 -11.86 5.47
CA ASP A 277 20.75 -13.06 4.64
C ASP A 277 20.60 -12.64 3.17
N GLU A 278 21.63 -12.88 2.35
CA GLU A 278 21.68 -12.49 0.91
C GLU A 278 20.45 -13.01 0.12
N ASP A 279 19.92 -14.18 0.50
CA ASP A 279 18.73 -14.75 -0.13
C ASP A 279 17.43 -14.01 0.26
N GLU A 280 17.34 -13.44 1.47
CA GLU A 280 16.12 -12.82 2.02
C GLU A 280 15.97 -11.32 1.69
N ASP A 281 17.03 -10.70 1.19
CA ASP A 281 17.11 -9.27 0.86
C ASP A 281 17.30 -9.02 -0.66
N SER A 282 17.33 -10.10 -1.44
CA SER A 282 17.62 -10.11 -2.88
C SER A 282 16.72 -9.20 -3.72
N ALA A 283 15.43 -9.07 -3.38
CA ALA A 283 14.52 -8.23 -4.16
C ALA A 283 14.80 -6.73 -3.96
N LEU A 284 15.18 -6.31 -2.75
CA LEU A 284 15.57 -4.92 -2.53
C LEU A 284 16.90 -4.59 -3.20
N GLU A 285 17.85 -5.50 -3.16
CA GLU A 285 19.15 -5.32 -3.82
C GLU A 285 19.00 -5.24 -5.35
N GLU A 286 18.18 -6.12 -5.94
CA GLU A 286 17.84 -6.08 -7.36
C GLU A 286 17.18 -4.74 -7.72
N LEU A 287 16.20 -4.30 -6.94
CA LEU A 287 15.52 -3.03 -7.15
C LEU A 287 16.49 -1.84 -7.10
N GLU A 288 17.39 -1.82 -6.11
CA GLU A 288 18.41 -0.76 -5.99
C GLU A 288 19.39 -0.78 -7.16
N ALA A 289 19.80 -1.97 -7.63
CA ALA A 289 20.66 -2.13 -8.79
C ALA A 289 19.99 -1.59 -10.06
N LEU A 290 18.70 -1.90 -10.26
CA LEU A 290 17.91 -1.40 -11.40
C LEU A 290 17.74 0.12 -11.36
N LYS A 291 17.43 0.71 -10.20
CA LYS A 291 17.37 2.17 -10.02
C LYS A 291 18.70 2.83 -10.34
N LYS A 292 19.81 2.27 -9.85
CA LYS A 292 21.16 2.78 -10.13
C LYS A 292 21.51 2.68 -11.61
N ALA A 293 21.14 1.60 -12.28
CA ALA A 293 21.33 1.43 -13.73
C ALA A 293 20.53 2.47 -14.52
N ALA A 294 19.27 2.71 -14.15
CA ALA A 294 18.43 3.74 -14.75
C ALA A 294 19.03 5.15 -14.56
N ALA A 295 19.48 5.48 -13.34
CA ALA A 295 20.13 6.74 -13.04
C ALA A 295 21.44 6.94 -13.84
N ALA A 296 22.24 5.88 -14.01
CA ALA A 296 23.45 5.92 -14.82
C ALA A 296 23.16 6.12 -16.32
N ALA A 297 22.07 5.53 -16.83
CA ALA A 297 21.64 5.74 -18.21
C ALA A 297 21.08 7.15 -18.46
N ALA A 298 20.50 7.79 -17.44
CA ALA A 298 19.98 9.15 -17.49
C ALA A 298 21.06 10.23 -17.28
N ALA A 299 22.26 9.87 -16.81
CA ALA A 299 23.36 10.80 -16.65
C ALA A 299 23.81 11.34 -18.02
N PRO A 300 24.02 12.67 -18.17
CA PRO A 300 24.55 13.21 -19.42
C PRO A 300 25.90 12.55 -19.70
N ALA A 301 26.12 12.16 -20.97
CA ALA A 301 27.42 11.68 -21.43
C ALA A 301 28.46 12.81 -21.32
N ASP A 302 29.05 12.98 -20.15
CA ASP A 302 30.24 13.79 -19.96
C ASP A 302 31.35 13.17 -20.81
N GLY A 303 31.65 13.79 -21.95
CA GLY A 303 32.84 13.46 -22.73
C GLY A 303 32.73 13.44 -24.25
N ALA A 304 31.57 13.69 -24.86
CA ALA A 304 31.54 14.00 -26.29
C ALA A 304 31.94 15.48 -26.48
N THR A 305 33.24 15.75 -26.37
CA THR A 305 33.83 16.96 -26.93
C THR A 305 33.47 16.98 -28.41
N MET A 306 32.46 17.76 -28.80
CA MET A 306 32.42 18.26 -30.16
C MET A 306 33.67 19.14 -30.32
N GLU A 307 34.72 18.57 -30.89
CA GLU A 307 35.76 19.37 -31.54
C GLU A 307 35.04 20.26 -32.55
N LEU A 308 34.84 21.52 -32.17
CA LEU A 308 34.56 22.59 -33.10
C LEU A 308 35.66 22.52 -34.18
N PRO A 309 35.32 22.41 -35.47
CA PRO A 309 36.35 22.39 -36.51
C PRO A 309 37.21 23.64 -36.38
N ALA A 310 38.53 23.43 -36.36
CA ALA A 310 39.56 24.41 -36.03
C ALA A 310 39.76 25.53 -37.08
N ASN A 311 38.69 26.01 -37.72
CA ASN A 311 38.79 27.07 -38.72
C ASN A 311 37.61 28.05 -38.68
N PRO A 312 37.80 29.29 -38.17
CA PRO A 312 36.75 30.29 -38.10
C PRO A 312 36.40 30.98 -39.44
N GLU A 313 36.98 30.59 -40.58
CA GLU A 313 36.74 31.27 -41.87
C GLU A 313 35.84 30.53 -42.88
N ALA A 314 35.36 29.32 -42.59
CA ALA A 314 34.57 28.55 -43.56
C ALA A 314 33.07 28.95 -43.67
N LEU A 315 32.61 29.94 -42.92
CA LEU A 315 31.19 30.38 -42.90
C LEU A 315 30.89 31.62 -43.79
N LEU A 316 31.85 32.07 -44.59
CA LEU A 316 31.60 33.09 -45.60
C LEU A 316 31.54 32.43 -46.98
N ILE A 317 30.35 32.05 -47.43
CA ILE A 317 29.90 32.07 -48.84
C ILE A 317 28.48 31.49 -48.84
N THR A 318 27.47 32.37 -48.95
CA THR A 318 26.38 32.31 -49.93
C THR A 318 25.37 33.41 -49.64
N ARG A 319 25.59 34.59 -50.21
CA ARG A 319 24.52 35.38 -50.84
C ARG A 319 24.96 35.68 -52.26
N PRO A 320 24.15 35.30 -53.25
CA PRO A 320 23.47 36.30 -54.09
C PRO A 320 22.04 35.84 -54.45
N ARG A 321 21.07 36.65 -54.89
CA ARG A 321 21.03 38.02 -55.41
C ARG A 321 19.62 38.57 -55.13
#